data_AF-A0A4Y9LRI2-F1
#
_entry.id   AF-A0A4Y9LRI2-F1
#
_cell.length_a   1.000
_cell.length_b   1.000
_cell.length_c   1.000
_cell.angle_alpha   90.00
_cell.angle_beta   90.00
_cell.angle_gamma   90.00
#
_symmetry.space_group_name_H-M   'P 1'
#
loop_
_entity.id
_entity.type
_entity.pdbx_description
1 polymer ?
#
loop_
_entity_poly.entity_id
_entity_poly.type
_entity_poly.pdbx_seq_one_letter_code
_entity_poly.pdbx_strand_id
1 'polypeptide(L)'
;MAALRGAVFFAAMTLAYYSYAAWALGFGWNRLLPVWLLLSATTVAATAAGVWWATRRAGPLPGAAMALGAGIVLAGGQFLSLWWAPADGAPPLHPVQGAVDGVVALALVLGLPRHLPTRLWGAALLAPMTWVALRLFDTFGGLIG
;
A
#
# COMPACT_ATOMS: atom_id res chain seq x y z
N MET A 1 3.08 -6.52 -20.92
CA MET A 1 4.16 -5.58 -21.30
C MET A 1 4.24 -4.39 -20.34
N ALA A 2 3.22 -3.51 -20.26
CA ALA A 2 3.27 -2.32 -19.38
C ALA A 2 3.45 -2.65 -17.88
N ALA A 3 2.72 -3.62 -17.34
CA ALA A 3 2.84 -4.01 -15.92
C ALA A 3 4.23 -4.58 -15.57
N LEU A 4 4.83 -5.36 -16.48
CA LEU A 4 6.18 -5.90 -16.29
C LEU A 4 7.22 -4.77 -16.32
N ARG A 5 7.10 -3.85 -17.28
CA ARG A 5 7.97 -2.66 -17.38
C ARG A 5 7.84 -1.77 -16.15
N GLY A 6 6.62 -1.55 -15.64
CA GLY A 6 6.36 -0.80 -14.43
C GLY A 6 6.96 -1.46 -13.19
N ALA A 7 6.82 -2.78 -13.05
CA ALA A 7 7.40 -3.54 -11.95
C ALA A 7 8.94 -3.50 -11.97
N VAL A 8 9.56 -3.68 -13.16
CA VAL A 8 11.01 -3.58 -13.33
C VAL A 8 11.50 -2.15 -13.03
N PHE A 9 10.78 -1.13 -13.51
CA PHE A 9 11.10 0.27 -13.23
C PHE A 9 11.00 0.59 -11.73
N PHE A 10 9.91 0.17 -11.07
CA PHE A 10 9.72 0.36 -9.64
C PHE A 10 10.80 -0.35 -8.82
N ALA A 11 11.14 -1.59 -9.16
CA ALA A 11 12.20 -2.34 -8.50
C ALA A 11 13.56 -1.66 -8.67
N ALA A 12 13.90 -1.22 -9.88
CA ALA A 12 15.13 -0.49 -10.16
C ALA A 12 15.19 0.86 -9.42
N MET A 13 14.09 1.61 -9.40
CA MET A 13 13.98 2.89 -8.71
C MET A 13 14.08 2.71 -7.19
N THR A 14 13.41 1.70 -6.63
CA THR A 14 13.46 1.35 -5.22
C THR A 14 14.88 0.97 -4.82
N LEU A 15 15.52 0.08 -5.59
CA LEU A 15 16.90 -0.30 -5.36
C LEU A 15 17.83 0.92 -5.42
N ALA A 16 17.70 1.76 -6.44
CA ALA A 16 18.51 2.96 -6.60
C ALA A 16 18.31 3.95 -5.44
N TYR A 17 17.06 4.20 -5.04
CA TYR A 17 16.71 5.09 -3.94
C TYR A 17 17.28 4.59 -2.61
N TYR A 18 17.07 3.32 -2.27
CA TYR A 18 17.57 2.76 -1.01
C TYR A 18 19.09 2.58 -1.00
N SER A 19 19.71 2.29 -2.14
CA SER A 19 21.18 2.23 -2.26
C SER A 19 21.80 3.62 -2.09
N TYR A 20 21.19 4.65 -2.69
CA TYR A 20 21.60 6.03 -2.52
C TYR A 20 21.38 6.52 -1.09
N ALA A 21 20.22 6.21 -0.49
CA ALA A 21 19.93 6.53 0.90
C ALA A 21 20.91 5.84 1.86
N ALA A 22 21.27 4.57 1.61
CA ALA A 22 22.25 3.85 2.41
C ALA A 22 23.64 4.47 2.33
N TRP A 23 24.06 4.87 1.12
CA TRP A 23 25.33 5.54 0.90
C TRP A 23 25.38 6.97 1.48
N ALA A 24 24.35 7.79 1.22
CA ALA A 24 24.32 9.20 1.59
C ALA A 24 24.04 9.44 3.09
N LEU A 25 23.21 8.60 3.72
CA LEU A 25 22.85 8.74 5.14
C LEU A 25 23.76 7.93 6.07
N GLY A 26 24.78 7.24 5.52
CA GLY A 26 25.72 6.46 6.33
C GLY A 26 25.08 5.26 7.03
N PHE A 27 23.90 4.81 6.59
CA PHE A 27 23.43 3.46 6.90
C PHE A 27 24.42 2.50 6.20
N GLY A 28 25.57 2.25 6.82
CA GLY A 28 26.51 1.23 6.38
C GLY A 28 25.78 -0.10 6.17
N TRP A 29 26.38 -1.01 5.39
CA TRP A 29 25.86 -2.35 5.10
C TRP A 29 25.41 -3.08 6.38
N ASN A 30 24.21 -2.78 6.83
CA ASN A 30 23.60 -3.35 8.02
C ASN A 30 23.15 -4.75 7.62
N ARG A 31 23.31 -5.75 8.49
CA ARG A 31 22.83 -7.12 8.24
C ARG A 31 21.33 -7.15 7.87
N LEU A 32 20.58 -6.13 8.28
CA LEU A 32 19.18 -5.96 7.96
C LEU A 32 18.92 -5.48 6.52
N LEU A 33 19.89 -4.87 5.85
CA LEU A 33 19.72 -4.28 4.52
C LEU A 33 19.43 -5.35 3.44
N PRO A 34 20.16 -6.48 3.36
CA PRO A 34 19.80 -7.58 2.47
C PRO A 34 18.41 -8.17 2.78
N VAL A 35 18.05 -8.30 4.06
CA VAL A 35 16.74 -8.81 4.48
C VAL A 35 15.64 -7.85 4.01
N TRP A 36 15.85 -6.55 4.17
CA TRP A 36 14.90 -5.52 3.76
C TRP A 36 14.71 -5.46 2.24
N LEU A 37 15.81 -5.61 1.48
CA LEU A 37 15.75 -5.72 0.01
C LEU A 37 15.01 -6.98 -0.44
N LEU A 38 15.25 -8.12 0.20
CA LEU A 38 14.60 -9.38 -0.12
C LEU A 38 13.09 -9.32 0.18
N LEU A 39 12.72 -8.76 1.34
CA LEU A 39 11.33 -8.52 1.70
C LEU A 39 10.68 -7.57 0.70
N SER A 40 11.32 -6.45 0.37
CA SER A 40 10.78 -5.50 -0.61
C SER A 40 10.57 -6.14 -1.98
N ALA A 41 11.54 -6.88 -2.49
CA ALA A 41 11.44 -7.56 -3.78
C ALA A 41 10.30 -8.59 -3.81
N THR A 42 10.17 -9.38 -2.73
CA THR A 42 9.11 -10.39 -2.61
C THR A 42 7.73 -9.75 -2.45
N THR A 43 7.61 -8.68 -1.65
CA THR A 43 6.37 -7.91 -1.53
C THR A 43 5.96 -7.32 -2.86
N VAL A 44 6.86 -6.66 -3.60
CA VAL A 44 6.56 -6.10 -4.93
C VAL A 44 6.10 -7.17 -5.90
N ALA A 45 6.79 -8.31 -5.96
CA ALA A 45 6.42 -9.42 -6.82
C ALA A 45 5.06 -10.02 -6.43
N ALA A 46 4.81 -10.22 -5.14
CA ALA A 46 3.55 -10.74 -4.62
C ALA A 46 2.38 -9.79 -4.92
N THR A 47 2.55 -8.48 -4.71
CA THR A 47 1.54 -7.46 -5.03
C THR A 47 1.27 -7.41 -6.53
N ALA A 48 2.31 -7.45 -7.37
CA ALA A 48 2.14 -7.47 -8.83
C ALA A 48 1.37 -8.71 -9.29
N ALA A 49 1.71 -9.88 -8.75
CA ALA A 49 1.00 -11.13 -9.05
C ALA A 49 -0.46 -11.10 -8.57
N GLY A 50 -0.71 -10.60 -7.35
CA GLY A 50 -2.04 -10.45 -6.77
C GLY A 50 -2.92 -9.50 -7.59
N VAL A 51 -2.39 -8.34 -7.97
CA VAL A 51 -3.05 -7.37 -8.85
C VAL A 51 -3.35 -7.97 -10.22
N TRP A 52 -2.37 -8.63 -10.83
CA TRP A 52 -2.55 -9.28 -12.13
C TRP A 52 -3.64 -10.35 -12.09
N TRP A 53 -3.67 -11.14 -11.01
CA TRP A 53 -4.68 -12.17 -10.80
C TRP A 53 -6.07 -11.57 -10.58
N ALA A 54 -6.20 -10.59 -9.68
CA ALA A 54 -7.47 -9.99 -9.32
C ALA A 54 -8.06 -9.12 -10.44
N THR A 55 -7.25 -8.54 -11.32
CA THR A 55 -7.75 -7.80 -12.50
C THR A 55 -8.27 -8.70 -13.62
N ARG A 56 -7.97 -10.00 -13.58
CA ARG A 56 -8.40 -11.00 -14.58
C ARG A 56 -9.58 -11.86 -14.12
N ARG A 57 -10.02 -11.73 -12.88
CA ARG A 57 -11.11 -12.53 -12.31
C ARG A 57 -12.23 -11.63 -11.81
N ALA A 58 -13.46 -12.10 -11.98
CA ALA A 58 -14.65 -11.49 -11.41
C ALA A 58 -14.99 -12.12 -10.05
N GLY A 59 -15.52 -11.33 -9.13
CA GLY A 59 -16.15 -11.83 -7.91
C GLY A 59 -15.58 -11.26 -6.60
N PRO A 60 -16.02 -11.81 -5.46
CA PRO A 60 -15.73 -11.24 -4.13
C PRO A 60 -14.27 -11.38 -3.72
N LEU A 61 -13.62 -12.51 -4.03
CA LEU A 61 -12.22 -12.75 -3.65
C LEU A 61 -11.24 -11.75 -4.31
N PRO A 62 -11.30 -11.51 -5.64
CA PRO A 62 -10.55 -10.41 -6.26
C PRO A 62 -10.86 -9.04 -5.66
N GLY A 63 -12.13 -8.79 -5.30
CA GLY A 63 -12.55 -7.55 -4.66
C GLY A 63 -11.92 -7.37 -3.28
N ALA A 64 -11.91 -8.42 -2.47
CA ALA A 64 -11.27 -8.45 -1.16
C ALA A 64 -9.76 -8.20 -1.26
N ALA A 65 -9.08 -8.80 -2.24
CA ALA A 65 -7.66 -8.59 -2.46
C ALA A 65 -7.34 -7.11 -2.81
N MET A 66 -8.16 -6.48 -3.65
CA MET A 66 -8.03 -5.06 -3.98
C MET A 66 -8.35 -4.15 -2.78
N ALA A 67 -9.38 -4.50 -2.02
CA ALA A 67 -9.76 -3.80 -0.80
C ALA A 67 -8.69 -3.88 0.28
N LEU A 68 -8.00 -5.02 0.41
CA LEU A 68 -6.88 -5.19 1.33
C LEU A 68 -5.71 -4.25 0.95
N GLY A 69 -5.31 -4.25 -0.32
CA GLY A 69 -4.25 -3.35 -0.80
C GLY A 69 -4.59 -1.87 -0.60
N ALA A 70 -5.83 -1.47 -0.93
CA ALA A 70 -6.32 -0.12 -0.69
C ALA A 70 -6.42 0.21 0.81
N GLY A 71 -6.86 -0.74 1.63
CA GLY A 71 -6.95 -0.57 3.08
C GLY A 71 -5.60 -0.38 3.76
N ILE A 72 -4.56 -1.07 3.27
CA ILE A 72 -3.16 -0.85 3.70
C ILE A 72 -2.70 0.58 3.41
N VAL A 73 -3.02 1.11 2.21
CA VAL A 73 -2.69 2.49 1.83
C VAL A 73 -3.37 3.49 2.78
N LEU A 74 -4.67 3.31 3.04
CA LEU A 74 -5.42 4.20 3.94
C LEU A 74 -4.98 4.08 5.41
N ALA A 75 -4.57 2.87 5.84
CA ALA A 75 -4.09 2.61 7.19
C ALA A 75 -2.73 3.26 7.50
N GLY A 76 -2.03 3.80 6.50
CA GLY A 76 -0.84 4.66 6.70
C GLY A 76 -1.12 5.97 7.45
N GLY A 77 -2.39 6.27 7.75
CA GLY A 77 -2.81 7.27 8.75
C GLY A 77 -2.96 8.70 8.22
N GLN A 78 -2.38 9.03 7.07
CA GLN A 78 -2.46 10.39 6.51
C GLN A 78 -3.81 10.69 5.86
N PHE A 79 -4.51 9.68 5.33
CA PHE A 79 -5.87 9.87 4.84
C PHE A 79 -6.87 10.07 6.00
N LEU A 80 -6.74 9.27 7.07
CA LEU A 80 -7.63 9.38 8.23
C LEU A 80 -7.51 10.72 8.94
N SER A 81 -6.31 11.32 9.02
CA SER A 81 -6.11 12.64 9.61
C SER A 81 -6.77 13.79 8.84
N LEU A 82 -7.13 13.59 7.56
CA LEU A 82 -7.93 14.54 6.78
C LEU A 82 -9.41 14.54 7.15
N TRP A 83 -9.94 13.39 7.57
CA TRP A 83 -11.37 13.21 7.87
C TRP A 83 -11.66 13.24 9.37
N TRP A 84 -10.67 12.90 10.18
CA TRP A 84 -10.74 12.89 11.63
C TRP A 84 -9.70 13.86 12.18
N ALA A 85 -10.13 15.08 12.49
CA ALA A 85 -9.33 16.01 13.28
C ALA A 85 -9.33 15.55 14.75
N PRO A 86 -8.17 15.46 15.43
CA PRO A 86 -8.15 15.33 16.88
C PRO A 86 -8.93 16.50 17.50
N ALA A 87 -9.62 16.27 18.62
CA ALA A 87 -10.42 17.29 19.32
C ALA A 87 -9.60 18.57 19.64
N ASP A 88 -8.28 18.44 19.64
CA ASP A 88 -7.31 19.48 19.93
C ASP A 88 -7.10 20.48 18.77
N GLY A 89 -7.78 20.29 17.63
CA GLY A 89 -7.76 21.23 16.49
C GLY A 89 -6.42 21.29 15.74
N ALA A 90 -5.54 20.31 15.96
CA ALA A 90 -4.25 20.24 15.28
C ALA A 90 -4.44 20.10 13.76
N PRO A 91 -3.74 20.91 12.94
CA PRO A 91 -3.82 20.80 11.49
C PRO A 91 -3.27 19.45 11.03
N PRO A 92 -3.80 18.88 9.93
CA PRO A 92 -3.28 17.64 9.36
C PRO A 92 -1.81 17.79 8.98
N LEU A 93 -0.97 16.85 9.40
CA LEU A 93 0.49 16.90 9.21
C LEU A 93 0.89 16.87 7.73
N HIS A 94 0.23 16.03 6.92
CA HIS A 94 0.53 15.87 5.49
C HIS A 94 -0.75 15.75 4.63
N PRO A 95 -1.46 16.87 4.39
CA PRO A 95 -2.77 16.84 3.74
C PRO A 95 -2.70 16.36 2.28
N VAL A 96 -1.63 16.70 1.56
CA VAL A 96 -1.41 16.24 0.19
C VAL A 96 -1.21 14.73 0.15
N GLN A 97 -0.44 14.18 1.09
CA GLN A 97 -0.19 12.74 1.15
C GLN A 97 -1.49 11.97 1.43
N GLY A 98 -2.30 12.45 2.38
CA GLY A 98 -3.61 11.86 2.64
C GLY A 98 -4.52 11.86 1.40
N ALA A 99 -4.56 12.97 0.64
CA ALA A 99 -5.34 13.03 -0.58
C ALA A 99 -4.84 12.04 -1.65
N VAL A 100 -3.52 11.92 -1.80
CA VAL A 100 -2.90 10.95 -2.70
C VAL A 100 -3.26 9.51 -2.27
N ASP A 101 -3.19 9.19 -0.98
CA ASP A 101 -3.55 7.88 -0.44
C ASP A 101 -5.01 7.53 -0.77
N GLY A 102 -5.93 8.49 -0.62
CA GLY A 102 -7.33 8.34 -1.00
C GLY A 102 -7.51 8.08 -2.50
N VAL A 103 -6.84 8.85 -3.36
CA VAL A 103 -6.89 8.67 -4.82
C VAL A 103 -6.34 7.29 -5.21
N VAL A 104 -5.23 6.86 -4.63
CA VAL A 104 -4.62 5.55 -4.88
C VAL A 104 -5.57 4.43 -4.45
N ALA A 105 -6.18 4.52 -3.26
CA ALA A 105 -7.15 3.54 -2.78
C ALA A 105 -8.36 3.42 -3.73
N LEU A 106 -8.91 4.55 -4.18
CA LEU A 106 -10.00 4.57 -5.16
C LEU A 106 -9.57 3.99 -6.51
N ALA A 107 -8.36 4.31 -6.99
CA ALA A 107 -7.83 3.76 -8.22
C ALA A 107 -7.69 2.22 -8.15
N LEU A 108 -7.22 1.68 -7.02
CA LEU A 108 -7.08 0.24 -6.80
C LEU A 108 -8.43 -0.49 -6.80
N VAL A 109 -9.46 0.10 -6.19
CA VAL A 109 -10.77 -0.54 -6.01
C VAL A 109 -11.72 -0.31 -7.19
N LEU A 110 -11.70 0.89 -7.78
CA LEU A 110 -12.66 1.29 -8.81
C LEU A 110 -12.04 1.37 -10.21
N GLY A 111 -10.77 1.77 -10.31
CA GLY A 111 -10.10 1.97 -11.61
C GLY A 111 -9.49 0.70 -12.18
N LEU A 112 -8.80 -0.08 -11.35
CA LEU A 112 -8.02 -1.24 -11.76
C LEU A 112 -8.88 -2.46 -12.15
N PRO A 113 -9.94 -2.84 -11.40
CA PRO A 113 -10.72 -4.02 -11.72
C PRO A 113 -11.52 -3.82 -13.00
N ARG A 114 -11.43 -4.81 -13.90
CA ARG A 114 -12.18 -4.79 -15.17
C ARG A 114 -13.66 -5.08 -15.01
N HIS A 115 -14.05 -5.79 -13.95
CA HIS A 115 -15.42 -6.26 -13.76
C HIS A 115 -16.14 -5.43 -12.69
N LEU A 116 -17.35 -4.95 -13.03
CA LEU A 116 -18.24 -4.22 -12.10
C LEU A 116 -18.46 -4.94 -10.75
N PRO A 117 -18.74 -6.25 -10.71
CA PRO A 117 -18.91 -6.98 -9.45
C PRO A 117 -17.68 -6.89 -8.55
N THR A 118 -16.48 -6.96 -9.13
CA THR A 118 -15.22 -6.84 -8.37
C THR A 118 -15.04 -5.44 -7.78
N ARG A 119 -15.47 -4.39 -8.50
CA ARG A 119 -15.44 -3.01 -8.00
C ARG A 119 -16.39 -2.84 -6.82
N LEU A 120 -17.61 -3.37 -6.93
CA LEU A 120 -18.61 -3.30 -5.86
C LEU A 120 -18.14 -4.02 -4.61
N TRP A 121 -17.62 -5.24 -4.75
CA TRP A 121 -17.05 -5.99 -3.63
C TRP A 121 -15.83 -5.30 -3.04
N GLY A 122 -14.93 -4.77 -3.87
CA GLY A 122 -13.78 -4.02 -3.40
C GLY A 122 -14.19 -2.78 -2.61
N ALA A 123 -15.21 -2.05 -3.06
CA ALA A 123 -15.73 -0.87 -2.38
C ALA A 123 -16.40 -1.24 -1.05
N ALA A 124 -17.24 -2.27 -1.06
CA ALA A 124 -17.91 -2.77 0.14
C ALA A 124 -16.92 -3.26 1.21
N LEU A 125 -15.83 -3.89 0.79
CA LEU A 125 -14.82 -4.46 1.69
C LEU A 125 -13.71 -3.46 2.07
N LEU A 126 -13.67 -2.26 1.49
CA LEU A 126 -12.60 -1.30 1.73
C LEU A 126 -12.51 -0.89 3.21
N ALA A 127 -13.64 -0.51 3.80
CA ALA A 127 -13.71 -0.11 5.20
C ALA A 127 -13.28 -1.24 6.16
N PRO A 128 -13.84 -2.47 6.10
CA PRO A 128 -13.43 -3.54 7.01
C PRO A 128 -11.96 -3.94 6.79
N MET A 129 -11.45 -3.93 5.56
CA MET A 129 -10.04 -4.24 5.31
C MET A 129 -9.09 -3.16 5.82
N THR A 130 -9.48 -1.88 5.72
CA THR A 130 -8.71 -0.77 6.32
C THR A 130 -8.64 -0.94 7.84
N TRP A 131 -9.75 -1.32 8.48
CA TRP A 131 -9.77 -1.59 9.92
C TRP A 131 -8.85 -2.75 10.31
N VAL A 132 -8.88 -3.86 9.56
CA VAL A 132 -7.96 -4.99 9.77
C VAL A 132 -6.50 -4.55 9.62
N ALA A 133 -6.18 -3.75 8.60
CA ALA A 133 -4.83 -3.26 8.36
C ALA A 133 -4.32 -2.37 9.52
N LEU A 134 -5.15 -1.47 10.03
CA LEU A 134 -4.84 -0.67 11.22
C LEU A 134 -4.52 -1.56 12.43
N ARG A 135 -5.37 -2.55 12.72
CA ARG A 135 -5.15 -3.47 13.85
C ARG A 135 -3.85 -4.25 13.72
N LEU A 136 -3.51 -4.68 12.51
CA LEU A 136 -2.23 -5.34 12.24
C LEU A 136 -1.06 -4.40 12.49
N PHE A 137 -1.13 -3.16 12.00
CA PHE A 137 -0.09 -2.16 12.24
C PHE A 137 0.08 -1.82 13.71
N ASP A 138 -1.01 -1.68 14.47
CA ASP A 138 -0.96 -1.45 15.92
C ASP A 138 -0.27 -2.63 16.63
N THR A 139 -0.63 -3.86 16.23
CA THR A 139 -0.07 -5.09 16.82
C THR A 139 1.43 -5.20 16.53
N PHE A 140 1.86 -4.93 15.29
CA PHE A 140 3.28 -4.96 14.93
C PHE A 140 4.05 -3.79 15.55
N GLY A 141 3.46 -2.59 15.61
CA GLY A 141 4.07 -1.43 16.25
C GLY A 141 4.34 -1.67 17.73
N GLY A 142 3.42 -2.31 18.44
CA GLY A 142 3.59 -2.70 19.84
C GLY A 142 4.56 -3.85 20.10
N LEU A 143 5.01 -4.57 19.06
CA LEU A 143 6.04 -5.61 19.16
C LEU A 143 7.46 -5.07 18.93
N ILE A 144 7.57 -3.89 18.32
CA ILE A 144 8.85 -3.28 17.91
C ILE A 144 9.22 -2.07 18.80
N GLY A 145 8.25 -1.52 19.55
CA GLY A 145 8.45 -0.48 20.58
C GLY A 145 8.67 -1.07 21.97
#